data_AF-A0A820KP99-F1
#
_entry.id   AF-A0A820KP99-F1
#
_cell.length_a   1.000
_cell.length_b   1.000
_cell.length_c   1.000
_cell.angle_alpha   90.00
_cell.angle_beta   90.00
_cell.angle_gamma   90.00
#
_symmetry.space_group_name_H-M   'P 1'
#
loop_
_entity.id
_entity.type
_entity.pdbx_description
1 polymer ?
#
loop_
_entity_poly.entity_id
_entity_poly.type
_entity_poly.pdbx_seq_one_letter_code
_entity_poly.pdbx_strand_id
1 'polypeptide(L)' 'NHLHGQNTLHLDIYDEDAIKDEKIGSVIIDLHHLYDKGHIDNWFDIEEKHGKKSHGQIHLILHYEKLKI' A
#
# COMPACT_ATOMS: atom_id res chain seq x y z
N ASN A 1 -18.02 17.15 -0.57
CA ASN A 1 -18.15 15.73 -0.18
C ASN A 1 -16.79 15.04 -0.29
N HIS A 2 -15.92 15.35 0.68
CA HIS A 2 -14.61 14.70 0.86
C HIS A 2 -14.84 13.44 1.68
N LEU A 3 -14.32 12.30 1.23
CA LEU A 3 -14.21 11.07 2.02
C LEU A 3 -13.41 11.39 3.30
N HIS A 4 -14.10 11.72 4.39
CA HIS A 4 -13.48 11.82 5.69
C HIS A 4 -13.26 10.40 6.21
N GLY A 5 -12.01 9.94 6.15
CA GLY A 5 -11.63 8.79 6.95
C GLY A 5 -10.24 8.27 6.65
N GLN A 6 -9.96 7.92 5.38
CA GLN A 6 -8.73 7.23 5.03
C GLN A 6 -8.09 7.82 3.78
N ASN A 7 -7.02 8.58 4.02
CA ASN A 7 -6.14 9.15 3.01
C ASN A 7 -4.94 8.24 2.74
N THR A 8 -4.81 7.13 3.48
CA THR A 8 -3.68 6.22 3.34
C THR A 8 -4.17 4.78 3.19
N LEU A 9 -3.48 4.00 2.36
CA LEU A 9 -3.60 2.56 2.26
C LEU A 9 -2.39 1.93 2.94
N HIS A 10 -2.64 1.11 3.96
CA HIS A 10 -1.60 0.38 4.68
C HIS A 10 -1.58 -1.06 4.16
N LEU A 11 -0.44 -1.49 3.65
CA LEU A 11 -0.21 -2.86 3.22
C LEU A 11 0.80 -3.51 4.16
N ASP A 12 0.44 -4.67 4.67
CA ASP A 12 1.36 -5.55 5.39
C ASP A 12 1.62 -6.79 4.55
N ILE A 13 2.89 -7.18 4.44
CA ILE A 13 3.35 -8.29 3.61
C ILE A 13 3.84 -9.40 4.54
N TYR A 14 3.36 -10.61 4.31
CA TYR A 14 3.67 -11.79 5.10
C TYR A 14 4.19 -12.91 4.18
N ASP A 15 5.13 -13.69 4.69
CA ASP A 15 5.48 -14.99 4.10
C ASP A 15 4.51 -16.05 4.62
N GLU A 16 3.97 -16.88 3.73
CA GLU A 16 3.02 -17.93 4.10
C GLU A 16 3.79 -19.22 4.41
N ASP A 17 4.10 -19.41 5.68
CA ASP A 17 4.75 -20.62 6.21
C ASP A 17 3.75 -21.49 6.98
N ALA A 18 3.88 -22.81 6.86
CA ALA A 18 2.93 -23.78 7.43
C ALA A 18 2.76 -23.74 8.97
N ILE A 19 3.58 -22.97 9.68
CA ILE A 19 3.62 -22.92 11.15
C ILE A 19 3.26 -21.53 11.69
N LYS A 20 3.72 -20.45 11.04
CA LYS A 20 3.44 -19.07 11.45
C LYS A 20 3.82 -18.09 10.35
N ASP A 21 2.89 -17.22 9.98
CA ASP A 21 3.14 -16.14 9.05
C ASP A 21 4.16 -15.13 9.62
N GLU A 22 5.32 -15.01 8.97
CA GLU A 22 6.33 -14.02 9.32
C GLU A 22 6.09 -12.72 8.53
N LYS A 23 5.97 -11.59 9.23
CA LYS A 23 5.81 -10.28 8.57
C LYS A 23 7.14 -9.87 7.92
N ILE A 24 7.14 -9.76 6.59
CA ILE A 24 8.27 -9.30 5.78
C ILE A 24 8.43 -7.78 5.91
N GLY A 25 7.33 -7.03 5.86
CA GLY A 25 7.36 -5.57 6.00
C GLY A 25 6.02 -4.90 5.76
N SER A 26 6.06 -3.58 5.62
CA SER A 26 4.86 -2.76 5.38
C SER A 26 5.09 -1.61 4.41
N VAL A 27 4.02 -1.16 3.77
CA VAL A 27 3.99 0.01 2.89
C VAL A 27 2.81 0.89 3.28
N ILE A 28 3.02 2.20 3.36
CA ILE A 28 1.95 3.20 3.53
C ILE A 28 1.89 4.05 2.27
N ILE A 29 0.74 4.04 1.60
CA ILE A 29 0.52 4.74 0.33
C ILE A 29 -0.46 5.88 0.55
N ASP A 30 -0.10 7.10 0.19
CA ASP A 30 -1.01 8.24 0.16
C ASP A 30 -1.97 8.13 -1.04
N LEU A 31 -3.26 8.07 -0.73
CA LEU A 31 -4.36 7.95 -1.69
C LEU A 31 -4.77 9.29 -2.30
N HIS A 32 -4.26 10.42 -1.83
CA HIS A 32 -4.56 11.74 -2.41
C HIS A 32 -4.28 11.76 -3.92
N HIS A 33 -3.11 11.23 -4.33
CA HIS A 33 -2.75 11.13 -5.73
C HIS A 33 -3.69 10.20 -6.52
N LEU A 34 -4.20 9.13 -5.90
CA LEU A 34 -5.15 8.21 -6.52
C LEU A 34 -6.50 8.89 -6.74
N TYR A 35 -6.99 9.63 -5.74
CA TYR A 35 -8.25 10.36 -5.85
C TYR A 35 -8.19 11.51 -6.87
N ASP A 36 -7.03 12.16 -6.99
CA ASP A 36 -6.81 13.24 -7.97
C ASP A 36 -6.66 12.72 -9.41
N LYS A 37 -5.82 11.69 -9.62
CA LYS A 37 -5.47 11.19 -10.96
C LYS A 37 -6.32 10.02 -11.44
N GLY A 38 -7.10 9.40 -10.55
CA GLY A 38 -7.89 8.21 -10.81
C GLY A 38 -7.08 6.91 -10.98
N HIS A 39 -5.74 6.99 -11.05
CA HIS A 39 -4.86 5.83 -11.22
C HIS A 39 -3.48 6.05 -10.59
N ILE A 40 -2.86 4.96 -10.15
CA ILE A 40 -1.46 4.86 -9.73
C ILE A 40 -0.89 3.56 -10.31
N ASP A 41 0.32 3.63 -10.86
CA ASP A 41 1.12 2.49 -11.28
C ASP A 41 2.56 2.79 -10.86
N ASN A 42 3.03 2.17 -9.77
CA ASN A 42 4.34 2.50 -9.21
C ASN A 42 4.94 1.36 -8.37
N TRP A 43 6.26 1.41 -8.21
CA TRP A 43 6.99 0.60 -7.24
C TRP A 43 7.05 1.32 -5.90
N PHE A 44 6.81 0.57 -4.82
CA PHE A 44 6.86 1.06 -3.45
C PHE A 44 7.88 0.26 -2.64
N ASP A 45 8.77 0.96 -1.94
CA ASP A 45 9.77 0.35 -1.07
C ASP A 45 9.08 -0.25 0.16
N ILE A 46 9.43 -1.48 0.52
CA ILE A 46 8.90 -2.17 1.69
C ILE A 46 9.74 -1.76 2.91
N GLU A 47 9.09 -1.24 3.95
CA GLU A 47 9.74 -0.91 5.22
C GLU A 47 9.80 -2.15 6.13
N GLU A 48 11.00 -2.48 6.60
CA GLU A 48 11.22 -3.61 7.52
C GLU A 48 10.89 -3.21 8.97
N LYS A 49 10.44 -4.19 9.75
CA LYS A 49 10.01 -4.07 11.16
C LYS A 49 11.06 -3.47 12.13
N HIS A 50 12.31 -3.29 11.70
CA HIS A 50 13.43 -2.90 12.55
C HIS A 50 14.26 -1.71 12.05
N GLY A 51 13.73 -0.89 11.12
CA GLY A 51 14.38 0.35 10.69
C GLY A 51 15.68 0.14 9.88
N LYS A 52 15.87 -1.07 9.33
CA LYS A 52 16.95 -1.36 8.38
C LYS A 52 16.52 -0.97 6.96
N LYS A 53 17.51 -0.83 6.06
CA LYS A 53 17.30 -0.53 4.63
C LYS A 53 16.31 -1.52 4.03
N SER A 54 15.38 -1.02 3.22
CA SER A 54 14.44 -1.84 2.46
C SER A 54 15.18 -2.91 1.65
N HIS A 55 14.71 -4.16 1.73
CA HIS A 55 15.27 -5.29 0.99
C HIS A 55 14.42 -5.68 -0.24
N GLY A 56 13.32 -4.96 -0.52
CA GLY A 56 12.43 -5.30 -1.63
C GLY A 56 11.42 -4.21 -1.95
N GLN A 57 10.86 -4.28 -3.16
CA GLN A 57 9.85 -3.37 -3.65
C GLN A 57 8.61 -4.16 -4.07
N ILE A 58 7.44 -3.55 -3.90
CA ILE A 58 6.18 -4.08 -4.43
C ILE A 58 5.67 -3.18 -5.57
N HIS A 59 5.32 -3.80 -6.69
CA HIS A 59 4.67 -3.11 -7.81
C HIS A 59 3.16 -3.15 -7.60
N LEU A 60 2.53 -1.98 -7.54
CA LEU A 60 1.09 -1.86 -7.33
C LEU A 60 0.47 -0.99 -8.40
N ILE A 61 -0.67 -1.48 -8.91
CA ILE A 61 -1.55 -0.74 -9.81
C ILE A 61 -2.87 -0.53 -9.08
N LEU A 62 -3.24 0.73 -8.85
CA LEU A 62 -4.45 1.13 -8.14
C LEU A 62 -5.32 1.99 -9.07
N HIS A 63 -6.62 1.72 -9.07
CA HIS A 63 -7.62 2.48 -9.81
C HIS A 63 -8.69 2.99 -8.85
N TYR A 64 -9.08 4.25 -9.01
CA TYR A 64 -10.19 4.83 -8.27
C TYR A 64 -11.27 5.30 -9.23
N GLU A 65 -12.47 4.73 -9.07
CA GLU A 65 -13.65 5.11 -9.81
C GLU A 65 -14.68 5.72 -8.86
N LYS A 66 -15.05 6.96 -9.11
CA LYS A 66 -16.17 7.58 -8.42
C LYS A 66 -17.46 7.01 -9.00
N LEU A 67 -18.20 6.25 -8.19
CA LEU A 67 -19.55 5.81 -8.54
C LEU A 67 -20.41 7.03 -8.90
N LYS A 68 -20.95 7.02 -10.13
CA LYS A 68 -21.95 8.00 -10.56
C LYS A 68 -23.28 7.56 -9.96
N ILE A 69 -23.75 8.31 -8.97
CA ILE A 69 -25.09 8.17 -8.38
C ILE A 69 -26.03 9.13 -9.11
#